data_AF-A0A0W0FGK3-F1
#
_entry.id   AF-A0A0W0FGK3-F1
#
_cell.length_a   1.000
_cell.length_b   1.000
_cell.length_c   1.000
_cell.angle_alpha   90.00
_cell.angle_beta   90.00
_cell.angle_gamma   90.00
#
_symmetry.space_group_name_H-M   'P 1'
#
loop_
_entity.id
_entity.type
_entity.pdbx_description
1 polymer ?
#
loop_
_entity_poly.entity_id
_entity_poly.type
_entity_poly.pdbx_seq_one_letter_code
_entity_poly.pdbx_strand_id
1 'polypeptide(L)' 'MKGDREFTGKLLGFDDFVNMVLEDVTEYEITPQGRKKTKLAQTLLNGNNICILIPGSNGPEDS' A
#
# COMPACT_ATOMS: atom_id res chain seq x y z
N MET A 1 6.80 1.05 0.21
CA MET A 1 7.29 0.09 1.24
C MET A 1 8.81 0.00 1.12
N LYS A 2 9.50 -0.69 2.03
CA LYS A 2 10.90 -1.05 1.75
C LYS A 2 10.93 -1.90 0.48
N GLY A 3 11.49 -1.36 -0.61
CA GLY A 3 11.46 -1.95 -1.95
C GLY A 3 10.48 -1.26 -2.91
N ASP A 4 10.39 -1.79 -4.13
CA ASP A 4 9.68 -1.22 -5.29
C ASP A 4 8.15 -1.45 -5.27
N ARG A 5 7.55 -1.42 -4.07
CA ARG A 5 6.12 -1.71 -3.86
C ARG A 5 5.39 -0.59 -3.13
N GLU A 6 4.20 -0.28 -3.62
CA GLU A 6 3.27 0.69 -3.06
C GLU A 6 1.89 0.07 -2.89
N PHE A 7 1.16 0.50 -1.86
CA PHE A 7 -0.17 0.02 -1.56
C PHE A 7 -1.09 1.23 -1.39
N THR A 8 -2.26 1.14 -2.00
CA THR A 8 -3.34 2.12 -1.82
C THR A 8 -4.57 1.37 -1.35
N GLY A 9 -5.36 2.00 -0.49
CA GLY A 9 -6.55 1.40 0.05
C GLY A 9 -7.15 2.27 1.14
N LYS A 10 -8.32 1.87 1.61
CA LYS A 10 -9.00 2.54 2.72
C LYS A 10 -8.45 2.01 4.03
N LEU A 11 -7.81 2.89 4.82
CA LEU A 11 -7.34 2.55 6.16
C LEU A 11 -8.53 2.30 7.10
N LEU A 12 -8.60 1.09 7.64
CA LEU A 12 -9.61 0.72 8.65
C LEU A 12 -9.12 0.93 10.07
N GLY A 13 -7.82 0.70 10.29
CA GLY A 13 -7.20 0.82 11.60
C GLY A 13 -5.73 0.45 11.58
N PHE A 14 -5.04 0.78 12.65
CA PHE A 14 -3.63 0.45 12.87
C PHE A 14 -3.37 0.20 14.37
N ASP A 15 -2.22 -0.39 14.67
CA ASP A 15 -1.75 -0.62 16.04
C ASP A 15 -0.50 0.21 16.39
N ASP A 16 0.01 0.08 17.61
CA ASP A 16 1.20 0.79 18.09
C ASP A 16 2.48 0.44 17.31
N PHE A 17 2.49 -0.70 16.62
CA PHE A 17 3.59 -1.14 15.75
C PHE A 17 3.39 -0.73 14.29
N VAL A 18 2.35 0.07 14.02
CA VAL A 18 2.01 0.58 12.69
C VAL A 18 1.68 -0.56 11.72
N ASN A 19 1.26 -1.73 12.23
CA ASN A 19 0.58 -2.69 11.37
C ASN A 19 -0.77 -2.09 10.96
N MET A 20 -1.13 -2.18 9.68
CA MET A 20 -2.31 -1.50 9.15
C MET A 20 -3.28 -2.49 8.52
N VAL A 21 -4.56 -2.33 8.81
CA VAL A 21 -5.63 -3.05 8.11
C VAL A 21 -6.18 -2.13 7.03
N LEU A 22 -6.11 -2.57 5.78
CA LEU A 22 -6.63 -1.84 4.63
C LEU A 22 -7.75 -2.63 3.92
N GLU A 23 -8.74 -1.92 3.42
CA GLU A 23 -9.77 -2.41 2.50
C GLU A 23 -9.62 -1.83 1.09
N ASP A 24 -10.23 -2.48 0.10
CA ASP A 24 -10.20 -2.10 -1.32
C ASP A 24 -8.76 -1.88 -1.86
N VAL A 25 -7.87 -2.78 -1.49
CA VAL A 25 -6.43 -2.59 -1.67
C VAL A 25 -6.00 -2.77 -3.12
N THR A 26 -5.13 -1.87 -3.57
CA THR A 26 -4.38 -2.01 -4.82
C THR A 26 -2.90 -2.01 -4.52
N GLU A 27 -2.24 -3.12 -4.84
CA GLU A 27 -0.78 -3.23 -4.83
C GLU A 27 -0.24 -2.76 -6.18
N TYR A 28 0.81 -1.96 -6.12
CA TYR A 28 1.59 -1.51 -7.25
C TYR A 28 3.03 -2.00 -7.07
N GLU A 29 3.51 -2.77 -8.03
CA GLU A 29 4.89 -3.25 -8.07
C GLU A 29 5.59 -2.66 -9.29
N ILE A 30 6.74 -2.03 -9.09
CA ILE A 30 7.61 -1.58 -10.19
C ILE A 30 8.44 -2.79 -10.62
N THR A 31 8.26 -3.21 -11.86
CA THR A 31 9.04 -4.28 -12.50
C THR A 31 9.86 -3.69 -13.65
N PRO A 32 10.90 -4.38 -14.16
CA PRO A 32 11.64 -3.91 -15.33
C PRO A 32 10.78 -3.70 -16.59
N GLN A 33 9.62 -4.36 -16.65
CA GLN A 33 8.65 -4.26 -17.74
C GLN A 33 7.62 -3.13 -17.52
N GLY A 34 7.72 -2.41 -16.42
CA GLY A 34 6.81 -1.34 -16.02
C GLY A 34 6.03 -1.68 -14.76
N ARG A 35 4.95 -0.93 -14.54
CA ARG A 35 4.17 -1.00 -13.30
C ARG A 35 3.08 -2.08 -13.40
N LYS A 36 3.13 -3.04 -12.48
CA LYS A 36 2.07 -4.05 -12.33
C LYS A 36 1.10 -3.62 -11.24
N LYS A 37 -0.20 -3.67 -11.54
CA LYS A 37 -1.28 -3.44 -10.57
C LYS A 37 -1.96 -4.76 -10.21
N THR A 38 -2.19 -4.97 -8.93
CA THR A 38 -2.92 -6.14 -8.42
C THR A 38 -3.97 -5.67 -7.43
N LYS A 39 -5.23 -6.09 -7.64
CA LYS A 39 -6.29 -5.87 -6.65
C LYS A 39 -6.23 -6.95 -5.59
N LEU A 40 -6.26 -6.54 -4.34
CA LEU A 40 -6.26 -7.41 -3.18
C LEU A 40 -7.56 -7.17 -2.39
N ALA A 41 -7.97 -8.20 -1.65
CA ALA A 41 -9.03 -8.07 -0.67
C ALA A 41 -8.54 -7.27 0.55
N GLN A 42 -9.25 -7.38 1.67
CA GLN A 42 -8.76 -6.85 2.93
C GLN A 42 -7.35 -7.39 3.23
N THR A 43 -6.42 -6.47 3.50
CA THR A 43 -4.99 -6.78 3.63
C THR A 43 -4.47 -6.21 4.93
N LEU A 44 -3.76 -7.04 5.70
CA LEU A 44 -2.97 -6.61 6.84
C LEU A 44 -1.53 -6.33 6.38
N LEU A 45 -1.11 -5.07 6.46
CA LEU A 45 0.24 -4.64 6.17
C LEU A 45 1.09 -4.67 7.45
N ASN A 46 2.28 -5.27 7.35
CA ASN A 46 3.23 -5.29 8.44
C ASN A 46 3.98 -3.95 8.55
N GLY A 47 3.92 -3.32 9.72
CA GLY A 47 4.47 -1.99 9.99
C GLY A 47 5.98 -1.89 9.77
N ASN A 48 6.74 -2.98 9.95
CA ASN A 48 8.20 -2.96 9.76
C ASN A 48 8.63 -2.67 8.31
N ASN A 49 7.74 -2.88 7.34
CA ASN A 49 8.03 -2.65 5.92
C ASN A 49 7.47 -1.31 5.42
N ILE A 50 6.71 -0.59 6.25
CA ILE A 50 6.13 0.70 5.90
C ILE A 50 7.21 1.78 6.01
N CYS A 51 7.40 2.55 4.94
CA CYS A 51 8.41 3.61 4.87
C CYS A 51 7.77 5.00 4.89
N ILE A 52 6.70 5.19 4.13
CA ILE A 52 5.97 6.47 3.99
C ILE A 52 4.48 6.16 3.95
N LEU A 53 3.68 7.01 4.57
CA LEU A 53 2.22 7.00 4.49
C LEU A 53 1.75 8.34 3.91
N ILE A 54 0.89 8.31 2.89
CA ILE A 54 0.36 9.50 2.22
C ILE A 54 -1.18 9.49 2.33
N PRO A 55 -1.77 10.26 3.27
CA PRO A 55 -3.21 10.36 3.40
C PRO A 55 -3.85 11.02 2.16
N GLY A 56 -4.97 10.48 1.69
CA GLY A 56 -5.77 11.09 0.62
C GLY A 56 -5.23 10.94 -0.81
N SER A 57 -4.12 10.22 -1.01
CA SER A 57 -3.67 9.84 -2.35
C SER A 57 -4.54 8.70 -2.89
N ASN A 58 -5.00 8.79 -4.15
CA ASN A 58 -5.65 7.67 -4.85
C ASN A 58 -4.63 6.70 -5.46
N GLY A 59 -3.36 6.97 -5.20
CA GLY A 59 -2.26 6.23 -5.74
C GLY A 59 -1.39 7.03 -6.68
N PRO A 60 -0.44 6.33 -7.28
CA PRO A 60 0.73 6.93 -7.89
C PRO A 60 0.53 7.29 -9.37
N GLU A 61 -0.71 7.23 -9.85
CA GLU A 61 -1.13 7.78 -11.15
C GLU A 61 -1.71 9.18 -11.02
N ASP A 62 -2.06 9.58 -9.80
CA ASP A 62 -2.60 10.90 -9.47
C ASP A 62 -1.49 11.87 -9.00
N SER A 63 -0.22 11.45 -9.11
CA SER A 63 0.98 12.19 -8.69
C SER A 63 1.63 12.98 -9.83
#